data_AF-A0AAD8ULL9-F1
#
_entry.id   AF-A0AAD8ULL9-F1
#
_cell.length_a   1.000
_cell.length_b   1.000
_cell.length_c   1.000
_cell.angle_alpha   90.00
_cell.angle_beta   90.00
_cell.angle_gamma   90.00
#
_symmetry.space_group_name_H-M   'P 1'
#
loop_
_entity.id
_entity.type
_entity.pdbx_description
1 polymer ?
#
loop_
_entity_poly.entity_id
_entity_poly.type
_entity_poly.pdbx_seq_one_letter_code
_entity_poly.pdbx_strand_id
1 'polypeptide(L)'
;MDHWESSVALSKISFASNYFYDVGMGFPKMSMLAFYWAYFPSTTSPVMRKALWGITAFVCLSYIAILWDDTFFCGKDVSVQWSQEDGACSVFYAPEPFILNFTLNLACYLCVYVLPLTLLIQGVLERSTGLTLTFALGTLTIMTTIVRFITLKVGTGQENLVYPLSILEMTLAITVVALPGLKPLLDRQSTKTSVETVQVDSESKNFSS
;
A
#
# COMPACT_ATOMS: atom_id res chain seq x y z
N MET A 1 1.29 33.43 -13.23
CA MET A 1 2.22 32.49 -12.57
C MET A 1 2.40 33.06 -11.18
N ASP A 2 1.71 32.49 -10.21
CA ASP A 2 1.68 32.99 -8.85
C ASP A 2 3.09 32.90 -8.26
N HIS A 3 3.58 34.03 -7.72
CA HIS A 3 4.86 34.08 -7.00
C HIS A 3 4.72 33.26 -5.71
N TRP A 4 5.12 31.99 -5.76
CA TRP A 4 5.29 31.19 -4.56
C TRP A 4 6.57 31.65 -3.85
N GLU A 5 6.45 32.24 -2.67
CA GLU A 5 7.62 32.48 -1.81
C GLU A 5 8.15 31.13 -1.33
N SER A 6 9.39 30.84 -1.71
CA SER A 6 10.11 29.66 -1.26
C SER A 6 10.35 29.79 0.25
N SER A 7 9.68 28.93 1.03
CA SER A 7 9.74 28.95 2.49
C SER A 7 10.49 27.74 3.01
N VAL A 8 11.48 27.98 3.86
CA VAL A 8 12.21 26.92 4.59
C VAL A 8 11.23 26.04 5.38
N ALA A 9 10.16 26.62 5.93
CA ALA A 9 9.15 25.85 6.66
C ALA A 9 8.42 24.87 5.74
N LEU A 10 8.05 25.31 4.53
CA LEU A 10 7.37 24.47 3.54
C LEU A 10 8.29 23.34 3.06
N SER A 11 9.56 23.63 2.74
CA SER A 11 10.53 22.60 2.34
C SER A 11 10.76 21.55 3.43
N LYS A 12 10.81 21.95 4.70
CA LYS A 12 10.91 21.02 5.83
C LYS A 12 9.66 20.14 5.98
N ILE A 13 8.47 20.71 5.77
CA ILE A 13 7.22 19.94 5.80
C ILE A 13 7.18 18.94 4.63
N SER A 14 7.54 19.35 3.42
CA SER A 14 7.61 18.47 2.25
C SER A 14 8.61 17.34 2.49
N PHE A 15 9.79 17.64 3.02
CA PHE A 15 10.78 16.63 3.40
C PHE A 15 10.23 15.64 4.42
N ALA A 16 9.66 16.12 5.53
CA ALA A 16 9.05 15.26 6.55
C ALA A 16 7.90 14.42 5.99
N SER A 17 7.09 14.98 5.09
CA SER A 17 5.97 14.28 4.46
C SER A 17 6.41 13.08 3.62
N ASN A 18 7.62 13.11 3.05
CA ASN A 18 8.17 11.98 2.28
C ASN A 18 8.37 10.75 3.19
N TYR A 19 8.95 10.95 4.38
CA TYR A 19 9.08 9.88 5.38
C TYR A 19 7.73 9.33 5.83
N PHE A 20 6.76 10.19 6.09
CA PHE A 20 5.42 9.75 6.48
C PHE A 20 4.75 8.95 5.37
N TYR A 21 4.93 9.37 4.12
CA TYR A 21 4.43 8.65 2.96
C TYR A 21 5.09 7.27 2.86
N ASP A 22 6.42 7.19 2.86
CA ASP A 22 7.14 5.93 2.69
C ASP A 22 6.90 4.95 3.83
N VAL A 23 7.02 5.41 5.06
CA VAL A 23 6.73 4.58 6.23
C VAL A 23 5.26 4.14 6.22
N GLY A 24 4.34 5.07 5.93
CA GLY A 24 2.91 4.79 5.81
C GLY A 24 2.60 3.75 4.74
N MET A 25 3.33 3.77 3.62
CA MET A 25 3.20 2.79 2.53
C MET A 25 3.83 1.44 2.84
N GLY A 26 4.84 1.40 3.71
CA GLY A 26 5.48 0.17 4.19
C GLY A 26 4.58 -0.63 5.13
N PHE A 27 3.81 0.04 6.00
CA PHE A 27 2.96 -0.60 7.00
C PHE A 27 1.96 -1.62 6.43
N PRO A 28 1.15 -1.30 5.39
CA PRO A 28 0.23 -2.28 4.80
C PRO A 28 0.94 -3.53 4.27
N LYS A 29 2.14 -3.38 3.69
CA LYS A 29 2.92 -4.50 3.15
C LYS A 29 3.44 -5.39 4.26
N MET A 30 3.98 -4.79 5.33
CA MET A 30 4.44 -5.51 6.51
C MET A 30 3.30 -6.20 7.26
N SER A 31 2.13 -5.54 7.35
CA SER A 31 0.94 -6.13 7.96
C SER A 31 0.41 -7.32 7.14
N MET A 32 0.43 -7.22 5.81
CA MET A 32 0.06 -8.36 4.94
C MET A 32 1.03 -9.53 5.09
N LEU A 33 2.33 -9.25 5.17
CA LEU A 33 3.33 -10.28 5.48
C LEU A 33 3.10 -10.91 6.85
N ALA A 34 2.79 -10.12 7.88
CA ALA A 34 2.46 -10.63 9.20
C ALA A 34 1.25 -11.57 9.17
N PHE A 35 0.21 -11.26 8.38
CA PHE A 35 -0.91 -12.18 8.16
C PHE A 35 -0.45 -13.50 7.52
N TYR A 36 0.44 -13.47 6.52
CA TYR A 36 0.98 -14.70 5.94
C TYR A 36 1.82 -15.51 6.96
N TRP A 37 2.62 -14.82 7.77
CA TRP A 37 3.41 -15.45 8.83
C TRP A 37 2.55 -16.17 9.86
N ALA A 38 1.37 -15.61 10.18
CA ALA A 38 0.38 -16.21 11.07
C ALA A 38 -0.42 -17.34 10.40
N TYR A 39 -0.76 -17.20 9.12
CA TYR A 39 -1.53 -18.20 8.38
C TYR A 39 -0.72 -19.47 8.06
N PHE A 40 0.58 -19.33 7.79
CA PHE A 40 1.48 -20.46 7.53
C PHE A 40 2.24 -20.85 8.80
N PRO A 41 1.80 -21.87 9.57
CA PRO A 41 2.58 -22.38 10.69
C PRO A 41 3.92 -22.97 10.22
N SER A 42 4.86 -23.13 11.14
CA SER A 42 6.21 -23.67 10.88
C SER A 42 6.21 -25.08 10.27
N THR A 43 5.07 -25.77 10.29
CA THR A 43 4.86 -27.14 9.83
C THR A 43 4.45 -27.25 8.35
N THR A 44 4.04 -26.16 7.67
CA THR A 44 3.43 -26.25 6.32
C THR A 44 4.43 -26.60 5.22
N SER A 45 5.61 -25.97 5.17
CA SER A 45 6.71 -26.31 4.23
C SER A 45 7.95 -25.44 4.49
N PRO A 46 9.18 -26.03 4.48
CA PRO A 46 10.42 -25.26 4.63
C PRO A 46 10.67 -24.29 3.46
N VAL A 47 10.15 -24.59 2.26
CA VAL A 47 10.29 -23.72 1.08
C VAL A 47 9.47 -22.44 1.26
N MET A 48 8.21 -22.58 1.69
CA MET A 48 7.33 -21.43 1.97
C MET A 48 7.94 -20.53 3.03
N ARG A 49 8.59 -21.09 4.05
CA ARG A 49 9.21 -20.31 5.12
C ARG A 49 10.44 -19.53 4.66
N LYS A 50 11.27 -20.13 3.78
CA LYS A 50 12.38 -19.42 3.13
C LYS A 50 11.87 -18.29 2.23
N ALA A 51 10.80 -18.53 1.48
CA ALA A 51 10.18 -17.51 0.63
C ALA A 51 9.64 -16.33 1.46
N LEU A 52 8.93 -16.60 2.56
CA LEU A 52 8.44 -15.56 3.47
C LEU A 52 9.60 -14.74 4.08
N TRP A 53 10.66 -15.39 4.55
CA TRP A 53 11.86 -14.68 5.01
C TRP A 53 12.49 -13.82 3.92
N GLY A 54 12.62 -14.36 2.70
CA GLY A 54 13.16 -13.64 1.56
C GLY A 54 12.36 -12.40 1.21
N ILE A 55 11.02 -12.51 1.16
CA ILE A 55 10.15 -11.38 0.85
C ILE A 55 10.15 -10.35 1.98
N THR A 56 10.11 -10.79 3.26
CA THR A 56 10.22 -9.86 4.40
C THR A 56 11.54 -9.10 4.37
N ALA A 57 12.66 -9.80 4.16
CA ALA A 57 13.97 -9.16 4.05
C ALA A 57 14.01 -8.18 2.87
N PHE A 58 13.47 -8.56 1.71
CA PHE A 58 13.40 -7.70 0.53
C PHE A 58 12.59 -6.42 0.78
N VAL A 59 11.41 -6.52 1.41
CA VAL A 59 10.57 -5.36 1.74
C VAL A 59 11.30 -4.45 2.73
N CYS A 60 11.87 -4.99 3.81
CA CYS A 60 12.61 -4.21 4.79
C CYS A 60 13.82 -3.49 4.15
N LEU A 61 14.62 -4.20 3.36
CA LEU A 61 15.79 -3.63 2.70
C LEU A 61 15.40 -2.56 1.68
N SER A 62 14.28 -2.75 0.95
CA SER A 62 13.77 -1.77 0.00
C SER A 62 13.39 -0.47 0.71
N TYR A 63 12.64 -0.54 1.81
CA TYR A 63 12.26 0.67 2.57
C TYR A 63 13.46 1.31 3.27
N ILE A 64 14.42 0.53 3.76
CA ILE A 64 15.67 1.09 4.29
C ILE A 64 16.42 1.84 3.17
N ALA A 65 16.50 1.27 1.97
CA ALA A 65 17.16 1.91 0.84
C ALA A 65 16.45 3.21 0.42
N ILE A 66 15.11 3.21 0.39
CA ILE A 66 14.30 4.41 0.11
C ILE A 66 14.58 5.50 1.14
N LEU A 67 14.47 5.18 2.44
CA LEU A 67 14.71 6.16 3.50
C LEU A 67 16.16 6.66 3.50
N TRP A 68 17.11 5.80 3.15
CA TRP A 68 18.51 6.19 3.04
C TRP A 68 18.75 7.14 1.87
N ASP A 69 18.19 6.83 0.71
CA ASP A 69 18.23 7.69 -0.47
C ASP A 69 17.60 9.04 -0.14
N ASP A 70 16.40 9.05 0.44
CA ASP A 70 15.71 10.28 0.84
C ASP A 70 16.52 11.15 1.81
N THR A 71 17.23 10.51 2.76
CA THR A 71 18.03 11.23 3.75
C THR A 71 19.30 11.82 3.14
N PHE A 72 19.97 11.07 2.26
CA PHE A 72 21.34 11.36 1.85
C PHE A 72 21.49 11.74 0.38
N PHE A 73 20.39 11.90 -0.37
CA PHE A 73 20.42 12.24 -1.79
C PHE A 73 21.22 13.52 -2.08
N CYS A 74 21.01 14.57 -1.30
CA CYS A 74 21.71 15.84 -1.45
C CYS A 74 23.09 15.88 -0.74
N GLY A 75 23.60 14.74 -0.32
CA GLY A 75 24.89 14.60 0.35
C GLY A 75 24.78 14.41 1.87
N LYS A 76 25.90 14.63 2.56
CA LYS A 76 26.03 14.39 4.01
C LYS A 76 25.23 15.38 4.85
N ASP A 77 25.11 16.62 4.38
CA ASP A 77 24.45 17.70 5.12
C ASP A 77 22.97 17.77 4.72
N VAL A 78 22.12 17.09 5.50
CA VAL A 78 20.67 17.02 5.31
C VAL A 78 20.03 18.41 5.21
N SER A 79 20.63 19.43 5.84
CA SER A 79 20.12 20.81 5.80
C SER A 79 20.11 21.46 4.43
N VAL A 80 20.85 20.92 3.46
CA VAL A 80 20.84 21.42 2.08
C VAL A 80 19.46 21.21 1.43
N GLN A 81 18.70 20.20 1.85
CA GLN A 81 17.40 19.84 1.26
C GLN A 81 16.30 20.90 1.41
N TRP A 82 16.49 21.84 2.35
CA TRP A 82 15.60 22.99 2.56
C TRP A 82 16.34 24.33 2.42
N SER A 83 17.52 24.33 1.78
CA SER A 83 18.19 25.57 1.38
C SER A 83 17.34 26.32 0.35
N GLN A 84 17.37 27.65 0.41
CA GLN A 84 16.64 28.54 -0.51
C GLN A 84 17.60 29.19 -1.53
N GLU A 85 18.84 28.70 -1.62
CA GLU A 85 19.80 29.15 -2.62
C GLU A 85 19.37 28.73 -4.02
N ASP A 86 19.70 29.55 -5.03
CA ASP A 86 19.40 29.26 -6.43
C ASP A 86 20.07 27.94 -6.84
N GLY A 87 19.27 26.96 -7.25
CA GLY A 87 19.76 25.62 -7.62
C GLY A 87 20.02 24.68 -6.44
N ALA A 88 19.53 25.00 -5.25
CA ALA A 88 19.60 24.10 -4.09
C ALA A 88 19.01 22.71 -4.41
N CYS A 89 19.73 21.66 -4.01
CA CYS A 89 19.27 20.29 -4.16
C CYS A 89 18.10 20.01 -3.21
N SER A 90 17.06 19.36 -3.72
CA SER A 90 15.95 18.87 -2.89
C SER A 90 15.51 17.50 -3.38
N VAL A 91 15.54 16.50 -2.49
CA VAL A 91 15.05 15.15 -2.79
C VAL A 91 13.59 15.16 -3.27
N PHE A 92 12.77 16.06 -2.73
CA PHE A 92 11.34 16.13 -3.02
C PHE A 92 11.05 16.49 -4.49
N TYR A 93 11.92 17.30 -5.10
CA TYR A 93 11.77 17.74 -6.49
C TYR A 93 12.67 16.98 -7.46
N ALA A 94 13.57 16.13 -6.96
CA ALA A 94 14.49 15.36 -7.79
C ALA A 94 13.78 14.14 -8.41
N PRO A 95 13.94 13.90 -9.72
CA PRO A 95 13.31 12.76 -10.38
C PRO A 95 13.94 11.41 -10.00
N GLU A 96 15.22 11.36 -9.65
CA GLU A 96 15.96 10.12 -9.39
C GLU A 96 15.44 9.39 -8.12
N PRO A 97 15.33 10.03 -6.94
CA PRO A 97 14.77 9.39 -5.74
C PRO A 97 13.33 8.96 -5.95
N PHE A 98 12.56 9.75 -6.68
CA PHE A 98 11.18 9.41 -7.00
C PHE A 98 11.08 8.11 -7.83
N ILE A 99 11.92 7.94 -8.85
CA ILE A 99 11.95 6.72 -9.66
C ILE A 99 12.38 5.51 -8.82
N LEU A 100 13.36 5.68 -7.94
CA LEU A 100 13.83 4.63 -7.04
C LEU A 100 12.72 4.20 -6.08
N ASN A 101 12.07 5.15 -5.41
CA ASN A 101 10.95 4.90 -4.51
C ASN A 101 9.81 4.18 -5.24
N PHE A 102 9.38 4.69 -6.39
CA PHE A 102 8.36 4.04 -7.21
C PHE A 102 8.71 2.59 -7.55
N THR A 103 9.92 2.36 -8.05
CA THR A 103 10.36 1.04 -8.53
C THR A 103 10.40 0.02 -7.39
N LEU A 104 10.99 0.40 -6.26
CA LEU A 104 11.08 -0.47 -5.08
C LEU A 104 9.70 -0.70 -4.44
N ASN A 105 8.86 0.33 -4.35
CA ASN A 105 7.50 0.22 -3.83
C ASN A 105 6.63 -0.72 -4.70
N LEU A 106 6.70 -0.57 -6.04
CA LEU A 106 6.01 -1.44 -6.98
C LEU A 106 6.52 -2.89 -6.90
N ALA A 107 7.84 -3.09 -6.85
CA ALA A 107 8.43 -4.41 -6.69
C ALA A 107 7.96 -5.08 -5.39
N CYS A 108 7.92 -4.35 -4.29
CA CYS A 108 7.41 -4.85 -3.02
C CYS A 108 5.94 -5.27 -3.11
N TYR A 109 5.10 -4.48 -3.79
CA TYR A 109 3.71 -4.88 -4.04
C TYR A 109 3.65 -6.20 -4.79
N LEU A 110 4.34 -6.31 -5.93
CA LEU A 110 4.33 -7.54 -6.73
C LEU A 110 4.78 -8.74 -5.89
N CYS A 111 5.87 -8.64 -5.12
CA CYS A 111 6.34 -9.73 -4.26
C CYS A 111 5.30 -10.15 -3.20
N VAL A 112 4.65 -9.19 -2.55
CA VAL A 112 3.64 -9.47 -1.50
C VAL A 112 2.35 -10.06 -2.09
N TYR A 113 1.95 -9.66 -3.31
CA TYR A 113 0.74 -10.14 -3.98
C TYR A 113 0.93 -11.46 -4.74
N VAL A 114 2.15 -11.79 -5.18
CA VAL A 114 2.45 -13.07 -5.85
C VAL A 114 2.20 -14.25 -4.91
N LEU A 115 2.50 -14.12 -3.61
CA LEU A 115 2.27 -15.17 -2.62
C LEU A 115 0.83 -15.72 -2.64
N PRO A 116 -0.22 -14.93 -2.33
CA PRO A 116 -1.58 -15.42 -2.31
C PRO A 116 -2.04 -15.91 -3.70
N LEU A 117 -1.51 -15.33 -4.79
CA LEU A 117 -1.84 -15.76 -6.15
C LEU A 117 -1.32 -17.18 -6.41
N THR A 118 -0.07 -17.46 -6.06
CA THR A 118 0.52 -18.80 -6.21
C THR A 118 -0.24 -19.84 -5.38
N LEU A 119 -0.69 -19.48 -4.19
CA LEU A 119 -1.46 -20.35 -3.29
C LEU A 119 -2.87 -20.64 -3.82
N LEU A 120 -3.50 -19.66 -4.47
CA LEU A 120 -4.79 -19.84 -5.14
C LEU A 120 -4.66 -20.74 -6.38
N ILE A 121 -3.59 -20.59 -7.16
CA ILE A 121 -3.31 -21.45 -8.32
C ILE A 121 -3.01 -22.89 -7.89
N GLN A 122 -2.32 -23.07 -6.75
CA GLN A 122 -2.05 -24.39 -6.17
C GLN A 122 -3.28 -25.05 -5.52
N GLY A 123 -4.42 -24.34 -5.44
CA GLY A 123 -5.65 -24.87 -4.82
C GLY A 123 -5.59 -24.99 -3.30
N VAL A 124 -4.56 -24.43 -2.65
CA VAL A 124 -4.41 -24.44 -1.19
C VAL A 124 -5.39 -23.45 -0.54
N LEU A 125 -5.67 -22.34 -1.23
CA LEU A 125 -6.53 -21.29 -0.73
C LEU A 125 -7.90 -21.34 -1.43
N GLU A 126 -8.95 -21.56 -0.66
CA GLU A 126 -10.32 -21.60 -1.19
C GLU A 126 -10.78 -20.22 -1.64
N ARG A 127 -11.47 -20.19 -2.79
CA ARG A 127 -12.01 -18.96 -3.36
C ARG A 127 -13.13 -18.45 -2.46
N SER A 128 -12.92 -17.28 -1.85
CA SER A 128 -13.92 -16.59 -1.05
C SER A 128 -14.14 -15.17 -1.55
N THR A 129 -15.29 -14.58 -1.22
CA THR A 129 -15.61 -13.19 -1.58
C THR A 129 -14.57 -12.22 -1.02
N GLY A 130 -14.16 -12.39 0.24
CA GLY A 130 -13.13 -11.57 0.88
C GLY A 130 -11.78 -11.66 0.15
N LEU A 131 -11.35 -12.87 -0.23
CA LEU A 131 -10.12 -13.07 -0.98
C LEU A 131 -10.17 -12.42 -2.37
N THR A 132 -11.29 -12.57 -3.07
CA THR A 132 -11.50 -11.95 -4.39
C THR A 132 -11.44 -10.42 -4.29
N LEU A 133 -12.04 -9.85 -3.23
CA LEU A 133 -12.02 -8.42 -2.95
C LEU A 133 -10.60 -7.92 -2.61
N THR A 134 -9.85 -8.66 -1.80
CA THR A 134 -8.43 -8.36 -1.49
C THR A 134 -7.58 -8.30 -2.77
N PHE A 135 -7.76 -9.25 -3.69
CA PHE A 135 -7.04 -9.24 -4.97
C PHE A 135 -7.45 -8.09 -5.89
N ALA A 136 -8.76 -7.80 -5.99
CA ALA A 136 -9.27 -6.73 -6.82
C ALA A 136 -8.77 -5.36 -6.34
N LEU A 137 -8.92 -5.07 -5.05
CA LEU A 137 -8.43 -3.84 -4.45
C LEU A 137 -6.90 -3.74 -4.51
N GLY A 138 -6.18 -4.86 -4.34
CA GLY A 138 -4.72 -4.87 -4.46
C GLY A 138 -4.23 -4.56 -5.88
N THR A 139 -4.95 -5.06 -6.89
CA THR A 139 -4.69 -4.74 -8.29
C THR A 139 -4.95 -3.25 -8.54
N LEU A 140 -6.03 -2.69 -7.99
CA LEU A 140 -6.31 -1.26 -8.07
C LEU A 140 -5.22 -0.41 -7.40
N THR A 141 -4.65 -0.86 -6.28
CA THR A 141 -3.50 -0.19 -5.66
C THR A 141 -2.32 -0.13 -6.62
N ILE A 142 -1.93 -1.26 -7.22
CA ILE A 142 -0.83 -1.33 -8.19
C ILE A 142 -1.08 -0.41 -9.40
N MET A 143 -2.31 -0.42 -9.93
CA MET A 143 -2.69 0.46 -11.04
C MET A 143 -2.58 1.94 -10.65
N THR A 144 -3.01 2.30 -9.45
CA THR A 144 -2.90 3.68 -8.93
C THR A 144 -1.43 4.10 -8.81
N THR A 145 -0.55 3.21 -8.32
CA THR A 145 0.90 3.44 -8.27
C THR A 145 1.47 3.75 -9.66
N ILE A 146 1.10 2.94 -10.67
CA ILE A 146 1.56 3.12 -12.06
C ILE A 146 1.04 4.45 -12.65
N VAL A 147 -0.25 4.74 -12.47
CA VAL A 147 -0.85 6.00 -12.95
C VAL A 147 -0.13 7.20 -12.34
N ARG A 148 0.16 7.17 -11.03
CA ARG A 148 0.91 8.23 -10.34
C ARG A 148 2.28 8.45 -10.97
N PHE A 149 3.01 7.38 -11.29
CA PHE A 149 4.31 7.49 -11.95
C PHE A 149 4.21 8.09 -13.35
N ILE A 150 3.22 7.67 -14.14
CA ILE A 150 2.97 8.21 -15.48
C ILE A 150 2.64 9.71 -15.41
N THR A 151 1.73 10.10 -14.51
CA THR A 151 1.32 11.51 -14.34
C THR A 151 2.51 12.44 -14.08
N LEU A 152 3.50 11.96 -13.30
CA LEU A 152 4.72 12.69 -12.99
C LEU A 152 5.71 12.73 -14.15
N LYS A 153 5.90 11.61 -14.86
CA LYS A 153 6.89 11.55 -15.96
C LYS A 153 6.41 12.20 -17.26
N VAL A 154 5.09 12.19 -17.51
CA VAL A 154 4.51 12.72 -18.74
C VAL A 154 4.29 14.24 -18.68
N GLY A 155 4.50 14.87 -17.51
CA GLY A 155 4.38 16.33 -17.39
C GLY A 155 3.00 16.82 -17.81
N THR A 156 1.95 16.17 -17.31
CA THR A 156 0.54 16.42 -17.67
C THR A 156 0.04 17.84 -17.38
N GLY A 157 0.89 18.73 -16.86
CA GLY A 157 0.53 20.07 -16.40
C GLY A 157 -0.28 20.08 -15.09
N GLN A 158 -0.44 18.91 -14.46
CA GLN A 158 -1.21 18.71 -13.23
C GLN A 158 -0.37 17.98 -12.17
N GLU A 159 0.77 18.53 -11.81
CA GLU A 159 1.66 18.01 -10.74
C GLU A 159 0.93 17.81 -9.39
N ASN A 160 -0.11 18.60 -9.14
CA ASN A 160 -0.96 18.45 -7.96
C ASN A 160 -1.78 17.15 -7.91
N LEU A 161 -1.96 16.41 -9.02
CA LEU A 161 -2.66 15.12 -9.02
C LEU A 161 -1.91 14.03 -8.24
N VAL A 162 -0.63 14.21 -7.99
CA VAL A 162 0.20 13.24 -7.28
C VAL A 162 -0.24 13.08 -5.83
N TYR A 163 -0.63 14.17 -5.17
CA TYR A 163 -1.08 14.15 -3.78
C TYR A 163 -2.36 13.31 -3.58
N PRO A 164 -3.48 13.55 -4.30
CA PRO A 164 -4.68 12.73 -4.15
C PRO A 164 -4.45 11.29 -4.60
N LEU A 165 -3.62 11.05 -5.64
CA LEU A 165 -3.26 9.69 -6.06
C LEU A 165 -2.48 8.95 -4.97
N SER A 166 -1.59 9.64 -4.26
CA SER A 166 -0.81 9.07 -3.14
C SER A 166 -1.70 8.72 -1.95
N ILE A 167 -2.67 9.58 -1.61
CA ILE A 167 -3.65 9.30 -0.55
C ILE A 167 -4.56 8.12 -0.95
N LEU A 168 -5.02 8.10 -2.19
CA LEU A 168 -5.83 7.01 -2.73
C LEU A 168 -5.07 5.67 -2.66
N GLU A 169 -3.82 5.66 -3.11
CA GLU A 169 -2.94 4.48 -3.05
C GLU A 169 -2.81 3.96 -1.62
N MET A 170 -2.52 4.86 -0.66
CA MET A 170 -2.36 4.49 0.75
C MET A 170 -3.67 3.97 1.36
N THR A 171 -4.81 4.61 1.06
CA THR A 171 -6.14 4.19 1.53
C THR A 171 -6.54 2.82 0.99
N LEU A 172 -6.28 2.58 -0.30
CA LEU A 172 -6.51 1.28 -0.92
C LEU A 172 -5.64 0.21 -0.26
N ALA A 173 -4.35 0.48 -0.06
CA ALA A 173 -3.43 -0.47 0.58
C ALA A 173 -3.86 -0.85 2.01
N ILE A 174 -4.27 0.13 2.84
CA ILE A 174 -4.79 -0.11 4.19
C ILE A 174 -6.08 -0.92 4.14
N THR A 175 -6.99 -0.59 3.22
CA THR A 175 -8.24 -1.32 3.06
C THR A 175 -7.97 -2.79 2.71
N VAL A 176 -7.07 -3.07 1.77
CA VAL A 176 -6.73 -4.43 1.35
C VAL A 176 -6.24 -5.27 2.53
N VAL A 177 -5.36 -4.72 3.35
CA VAL A 177 -4.77 -5.45 4.48
C VAL A 177 -5.74 -5.61 5.65
N ALA A 178 -6.73 -4.74 5.79
CA ALA A 178 -7.77 -4.87 6.81
C ALA A 178 -8.81 -5.97 6.49
N LEU A 179 -9.06 -6.25 5.20
CA LEU A 179 -10.10 -7.19 4.76
C LEU A 179 -9.96 -8.62 5.35
N PRO A 180 -8.77 -9.26 5.36
CA PRO A 180 -8.61 -10.57 5.99
C PRO A 180 -9.00 -10.58 7.47
N GLY A 181 -8.68 -9.51 8.21
CA GLY A 181 -9.02 -9.37 9.63
C GLY A 181 -10.52 -9.12 9.89
N LEU A 182 -11.22 -8.53 8.92
CA LEU A 182 -12.66 -8.23 9.01
C LEU A 182 -13.56 -9.40 8.58
N LYS A 183 -13.01 -10.44 7.95
CA LYS A 183 -13.77 -11.62 7.47
C LYS A 183 -14.72 -12.21 8.53
N PRO A 184 -14.31 -12.44 9.80
CA PRO A 184 -15.22 -13.00 10.81
C PRO A 184 -16.42 -12.12 11.14
N LEU A 185 -16.29 -10.79 10.97
CA LEU A 185 -17.38 -9.84 11.22
C LEU A 185 -18.36 -9.81 10.05
N LEU A 186 -17.85 -9.86 8.81
CA LEU A 186 -18.66 -9.93 7.59
C LEU A 186 -19.50 -11.22 7.55
N ASP A 187 -18.90 -12.37 7.89
CA ASP A 187 -19.60 -13.65 7.93
C ASP A 187 -20.70 -13.65 9.01
N ARG A 188 -20.44 -13.02 10.17
CA ARG A 188 -21.43 -12.87 11.25
C ARG A 188 -22.58 -11.93 10.87
N GLN A 189 -22.31 -10.88 10.12
CA GLN A 189 -23.33 -9.94 9.67
C GLN A 189 -24.20 -10.54 8.56
N SER A 190 -23.60 -11.24 7.59
CA SER A 190 -24.35 -12.01 6.59
C SER A 190 -25.26 -13.04 7.24
N THR A 191 -24.79 -13.73 8.29
CA THR A 191 -25.61 -14.70 9.03
C THR A 191 -26.80 -14.02 9.73
N LYS A 192 -26.60 -12.85 10.34
CA LYS A 192 -27.69 -12.09 10.99
C LYS A 192 -28.73 -11.58 9.98
N THR A 193 -28.30 -11.03 8.85
CA THR A 193 -29.20 -10.58 7.80
C THR A 193 -30.01 -11.74 7.22
N SER A 194 -29.39 -12.91 7.01
CA SER A 194 -30.11 -14.11 6.57
C SER A 194 -31.17 -14.58 7.59
N VAL A 195 -30.87 -14.55 8.89
CA VAL A 195 -31.80 -14.95 9.94
C VAL A 195 -32.98 -13.97 10.07
N GLU A 196 -32.73 -12.66 10.02
CA GLU A 196 -33.79 -11.64 10.04
C GLU A 196 -34.69 -11.76 8.80
N THR A 197 -34.12 -11.98 7.62
CA THR A 197 -34.90 -12.14 6.38
C THR A 197 -35.79 -13.40 6.44
N VAL A 198 -35.28 -14.51 6.98
CA VAL A 198 -36.05 -15.75 7.16
C VAL A 198 -37.16 -15.58 8.22
N GLN A 199 -36.92 -14.85 9.30
CA GLN A 199 -37.96 -14.57 10.30
C GLN A 199 -39.10 -13.71 9.72
N VAL A 200 -38.78 -12.66 8.97
CA VAL A 200 -39.80 -11.80 8.32
C VAL A 200 -40.65 -12.59 7.31
N ASP A 201 -40.05 -13.51 6.55
CA ASP A 201 -40.78 -14.39 5.63
C ASP A 201 -41.66 -15.43 6.36
N SER A 202 -41.24 -15.93 7.53
CA SER A 202 -42.06 -16.83 8.34
C SER A 202 -43.24 -16.12 9.00
N GLU A 203 -43.06 -14.86 9.41
CA GLU A 203 -44.09 -14.07 10.08
C GLU A 203 -45.16 -13.57 9.10
N SER A 204 -44.75 -13.20 7.88
CA SER A 204 -45.69 -12.84 6.80
C SER A 204 -46.58 -13.99 6.33
N LYS A 205 -46.04 -15.23 6.32
CA LYS A 205 -46.83 -16.44 6.00
C LYS A 205 -47.86 -16.80 7.08
N ASN A 206 -47.56 -16.54 8.35
CA ASN A 206 -48.49 -16.80 9.46
C ASN A 206 -49.65 -15.80 9.55
N PHE A 207 -49.52 -14.60 8.95
CA PHE A 207 -50.59 -13.59 8.94
C PHE A 207 -51.56 -13.73 7.75
N SER A 208 -51.28 -14.67 6.83
CA SER A 208 -52.04 -14.88 5.59
C SER A 208 -52.96 -16.11 5.62
N SER A 209 -53.17 -16.73 6.79
CA SER A 209 -54.04 -17.90 6.99
C SER A 209 -55.08 -17.64 8.06
#